data_AF-A0A4U1G304-F1
#
_entry.id   AF-A0A4U1G304-F1
#
_cell.length_a   1.000
_cell.length_b   1.000
_cell.length_c   1.000
_cell.angle_alpha   90.00
_cell.angle_beta   90.00
_cell.angle_gamma   90.00
#
_symmetry.space_group_name_H-M   'P 1'
#
loop_
_entity.id
_entity.type
_entity.pdbx_description
1 polymer ?
#
loop_
_entity_poly.entity_id
_entity_poly.type
_entity_poly.pdbx_seq_one_letter_code
_entity_poly.pdbx_strand_id
1 'polypeptide(L)'
;MKRTTRSLEEMLGPIPETVKAEVDLSFEISDRIDLLMRERGLTKKQFADALGRRPSEITKWLSGQHNFTISTLAMLSSFFGQPIVTVG
;
A
#
# COMPACT_ATOMS: atom_id res chain seq x y z
N MET A 1 -5.70 24.32 -38.87
CA MET A 1 -5.83 23.58 -37.60
C MET A 1 -4.63 23.93 -36.74
N LYS A 2 -4.77 24.77 -35.69
CA LYS A 2 -3.64 25.17 -34.84
C LYS A 2 -3.29 23.98 -33.92
N ARG A 3 -2.09 23.42 -34.05
CA ARG A 3 -1.56 22.42 -33.12
C ARG A 3 -1.16 23.15 -31.84
N THR A 4 -1.85 22.89 -30.74
CA THR A 4 -1.49 23.42 -29.43
C THR A 4 -0.23 22.71 -28.94
N THR A 5 0.88 23.42 -28.82
CA THR A 5 2.15 22.95 -28.24
C THR A 5 2.17 23.21 -26.73
N ARG A 6 1.19 22.70 -25.98
CA ARG A 6 1.29 22.70 -24.51
C ARG A 6 2.01 21.44 -24.07
N SER A 7 2.91 21.55 -23.10
CA SER A 7 3.55 20.38 -22.53
C SER A 7 2.52 19.58 -21.72
N LEU A 8 2.82 18.30 -21.52
CA LEU A 8 1.98 17.42 -20.70
C LEU A 8 1.91 17.93 -19.24
N GLU A 9 3.01 18.49 -18.71
CA GLU A 9 3.02 19.09 -17.37
C GLU A 9 2.10 20.31 -17.26
N GLU A 10 2.08 21.18 -18.28
CA GLU A 10 1.21 22.37 -18.31
C GLU A 10 -0.28 22.00 -18.37
N MET A 11 -0.62 20.83 -18.91
CA MET A 11 -2.00 20.35 -19.00
C MET A 11 -2.48 19.64 -17.72
N LEU A 12 -1.59 18.96 -17.00
CA LEU A 12 -1.93 18.13 -15.85
C LEU A 12 -2.00 18.92 -14.54
N GLY A 13 -1.32 20.08 -14.45
CA GLY A 13 -1.25 20.86 -13.22
C GLY A 13 -0.48 20.14 -12.10
N PRO A 14 -0.29 20.78 -10.93
CA PRO A 14 0.39 20.15 -9.80
C PRO A 14 -0.48 19.05 -9.19
N ILE A 15 0.16 17.96 -8.75
CA ILE A 15 -0.51 16.89 -7.98
C ILE A 15 -0.95 17.48 -6.63
N PRO A 16 -2.20 17.29 -6.20
CA PRO A 16 -2.63 17.72 -4.88
C PRO A 16 -1.79 17.07 -3.78
N GLU A 17 -1.31 17.87 -2.82
CA GLU A 17 -0.47 17.36 -1.71
C GLU A 17 -1.17 16.25 -0.92
N THR A 18 -2.49 16.26 -0.82
CA THR A 18 -3.27 15.21 -0.15
C THR A 18 -3.14 13.86 -0.86
N VAL A 19 -3.13 13.84 -2.20
CA VAL A 19 -2.96 12.62 -2.99
C VAL A 19 -1.56 12.08 -2.82
N LYS A 20 -0.56 12.98 -2.83
CA LYS A 20 0.83 12.60 -2.60
C LYS A 20 1.01 11.97 -1.21
N ALA A 21 0.49 12.62 -0.17
CA ALA A 21 0.54 12.10 1.20
C ALA A 21 -0.20 10.76 1.36
N GLU A 22 -1.36 10.58 0.71
CA GLU A 22 -2.07 9.30 0.72
C GLU A 22 -1.25 8.17 0.09
N VAL A 23 -0.62 8.45 -1.06
CA VAL A 23 0.24 7.47 -1.74
C VAL A 23 1.45 7.14 -0.89
N ASP A 24 2.16 8.14 -0.36
CA ASP A 24 3.33 7.94 0.49
C ASP A 24 2.99 7.05 1.70
N LEU A 25 1.87 7.34 2.39
CA LEU A 25 1.38 6.53 3.50
C LEU A 25 1.02 5.09 3.08
N SER A 26 0.39 4.91 1.92
CA SER A 26 0.07 3.57 1.40
C SER A 26 1.34 2.75 1.16
N PHE A 27 2.37 3.36 0.58
CA PHE A 27 3.67 2.72 0.36
C PHE A 27 4.37 2.35 1.67
N GLU A 28 4.40 3.25 2.67
CA GLU A 28 5.00 2.96 3.98
C GLU A 28 4.32 1.76 4.66
N ILE A 29 2.99 1.69 4.60
CA ILE A 29 2.24 0.55 5.13
C ILE A 29 2.56 -0.74 4.36
N SER A 30 2.60 -0.67 3.02
CA SER A 30 2.95 -1.82 2.17
C SER A 30 4.36 -2.35 2.49
N ASP A 31 5.34 -1.47 2.59
CA ASP A 31 6.73 -1.83 2.90
C ASP A 31 6.84 -2.45 4.29
N ARG A 32 6.11 -1.92 5.28
CA ARG A 32 6.04 -2.49 6.62
C ARG A 32 5.49 -3.91 6.59
N ILE A 33 4.42 -4.16 5.84
CA ILE A 33 3.85 -5.51 5.69
C ILE A 33 4.84 -6.45 4.99
N ASP A 34 5.50 -6.00 3.92
CA ASP A 34 6.49 -6.82 3.19
C ASP A 34 7.66 -7.21 4.09
N LEU A 35 8.19 -6.26 4.87
CA LEU A 35 9.27 -6.48 5.81
C LEU A 35 8.89 -7.53 6.86
N LEU A 36 7.72 -7.38 7.50
CA LEU A 36 7.25 -8.34 8.51
C LEU A 36 7.00 -9.74 7.93
N MET A 37 6.50 -9.80 6.68
CA MET A 37 6.31 -11.05 5.96
C MET A 37 7.67 -11.74 5.72
N ARG A 38 8.68 -10.99 5.28
CA ARG A 38 10.04 -11.49 5.04
C ARG A 38 10.76 -11.91 6.31
N GLU A 39 10.63 -11.16 7.41
CA GLU A 39 11.19 -11.51 8.72
C GLU A 39 10.66 -12.87 9.21
N ARG A 40 9.40 -13.18 8.90
CA ARG A 40 8.78 -14.49 9.18
C ARG A 40 9.07 -15.56 8.12
N GLY A 41 9.84 -15.24 7.08
CA GLY A 41 10.14 -16.17 5.99
C GLY A 41 8.93 -16.59 5.15
N LEU A 42 7.86 -15.78 5.13
CA LEU A 42 6.62 -16.10 4.43
C LEU A 42 6.70 -15.67 2.96
N THR A 43 6.28 -16.57 2.07
CA THR A 43 5.93 -16.19 0.69
C THR A 43 4.55 -15.52 0.66
N LYS A 44 4.26 -14.73 -0.38
CA LYS A 44 2.93 -14.12 -0.60
C LYS A 44 1.79 -15.14 -0.55
N LYS A 45 2.03 -16.35 -1.08
CA LYS A 45 1.06 -17.45 -1.06
C LYS A 45 0.82 -17.95 0.37
N GLN A 46 1.88 -18.29 1.10
CA GLN A 46 1.75 -18.74 2.49
C GLN A 46 1.10 -17.69 3.37
N PHE A 47 1.43 -16.41 3.16
CA PHE A 47 0.81 -15.31 3.87
C PHE A 47 -0.69 -15.18 3.56
N ALA A 48 -1.08 -15.32 2.29
CA ALA A 48 -2.48 -15.36 1.89
C ALA A 48 -3.23 -16.53 2.55
N ASP A 49 -2.64 -17.74 2.49
CA ASP A 49 -3.22 -18.95 3.05
C ASP A 49 -3.38 -18.83 4.58
N ALA A 50 -2.39 -18.28 5.28
CA ALA A 50 -2.43 -18.07 6.73
C ALA A 50 -3.52 -17.08 7.18
N LEU A 51 -3.87 -16.12 6.32
CA LEU A 51 -4.95 -15.15 6.58
C LEU A 51 -6.31 -15.61 6.02
N GLY A 52 -6.39 -16.73 5.32
CA GLY A 52 -7.59 -17.15 4.60
C GLY A 52 -8.00 -16.19 3.49
N ARG A 53 -7.02 -15.53 2.85
CA ARG A 53 -7.19 -14.49 1.82
C ARG A 53 -6.71 -14.98 0.46
N ARG A 54 -7.10 -14.26 -0.61
CA ARG A 54 -6.63 -14.58 -1.96
C ARG A 54 -5.21 -14.03 -2.18
N PRO A 55 -4.33 -14.75 -2.89
CA PRO A 55 -2.99 -14.23 -3.23
C PRO A 55 -2.99 -12.90 -3.99
N SER A 56 -4.06 -12.62 -4.75
CA SER A 56 -4.24 -11.35 -5.44
C SER A 56 -4.50 -10.17 -4.48
N GLU A 57 -5.16 -10.41 -3.34
CA GLU A 57 -5.33 -9.39 -2.29
C GLU A 57 -3.98 -9.03 -1.70
N ILE A 58 -3.16 -10.03 -1.35
CA ILE A 58 -1.82 -9.81 -0.82
C ILE A 58 -0.94 -9.08 -1.84
N THR A 59 -1.03 -9.45 -3.12
CA THR A 59 -0.28 -8.77 -4.18
C THR A 59 -0.67 -7.30 -4.29
N LYS A 60 -1.96 -6.98 -4.12
CA LYS A 60 -2.45 -5.60 -4.12
C LYS A 60 -2.01 -4.83 -2.87
N TRP A 61 -1.99 -5.47 -1.71
CA TRP A 61 -1.48 -4.85 -0.48
C TRP A 61 -0.01 -4.50 -0.59
N LEU A 62 0.79 -5.32 -1.27
CA LEU A 62 2.22 -5.10 -1.44
C LEU A 62 2.57 -4.21 -2.64
N SER A 63 1.58 -3.69 -3.37
CA SER A 63 1.83 -2.81 -4.52
C SER A 63 1.89 -1.33 -4.17
N GLY A 64 1.63 -0.92 -2.92
CA GLY A 64 1.59 0.49 -2.51
C GLY A 64 0.41 1.30 -3.06
N GLN A 65 -0.57 0.64 -3.69
CA GLN A 65 -1.71 1.27 -4.36
C GLN A 65 -3.04 0.86 -3.70
N HIS A 66 -3.00 0.50 -2.42
CA HIS A 66 -4.15 0.00 -1.71
C HIS A 66 -4.46 0.84 -0.48
N ASN A 67 -5.73 1.24 -0.38
CA ASN A 67 -6.23 1.92 0.80
C ASN A 67 -6.53 0.86 1.87
N PHE A 68 -5.86 0.99 3.01
CA PHE A 68 -6.04 0.07 4.13
C PHE A 68 -7.11 0.61 5.09
N THR A 69 -8.08 -0.24 5.40
CA THR A 69 -9.05 0.06 6.46
C THR A 69 -8.42 -0.20 7.83
N ILE A 70 -8.90 0.48 8.86
CA ILE A 70 -8.49 0.24 10.26
C ILE A 70 -8.68 -1.24 10.64
N SER A 71 -9.78 -1.86 10.21
CA SER A 71 -10.02 -3.29 10.46
C SER A 71 -8.95 -4.20 9.83
N THR A 72 -8.47 -3.87 8.63
CA THR A 72 -7.39 -4.61 7.96
C THR A 72 -6.08 -4.42 8.71
N LEU A 73 -5.74 -3.18 9.10
CA LEU A 73 -4.54 -2.89 9.89
C LEU A 73 -4.54 -3.61 11.25
N ALA A 74 -5.69 -3.67 11.92
CA ALA A 74 -5.84 -4.37 13.20
C ALA A 74 -5.67 -5.89 13.04
N MET A 75 -6.26 -6.48 12.00
CA MET A 75 -6.10 -7.90 11.66
C MET A 75 -4.63 -8.25 11.36
N LEU A 76 -3.96 -7.43 10.55
CA LEU A 76 -2.54 -7.59 10.24
C LEU A 76 -1.67 -7.44 11.49
N SER A 77 -1.92 -6.43 12.32
CA SER A 77 -1.17 -6.22 13.56
C SER A 77 -1.31 -7.40 14.51
N SER A 78 -2.53 -7.96 14.61
CA SER A 78 -2.81 -9.16 15.42
C SER A 78 -2.09 -10.39 14.86
N PHE A 79 -2.09 -10.59 13.54
CA PHE A 79 -1.35 -11.67 12.89
C PHE A 79 0.14 -11.56 13.14
N PHE A 80 0.72 -10.36 12.99
CA PHE A 80 2.15 -10.13 13.17
C PHE A 80 2.60 -10.01 14.64
N GLY A 81 1.65 -9.88 15.58
CA GLY A 81 1.93 -9.71 17.00
C GLY A 81 2.59 -8.37 17.33
N GLN A 82 2.57 -7.41 16.40
CA GLN A 82 3.13 -6.08 16.55
C GLN A 82 2.39 -5.08 15.65
N PRO A 83 2.35 -3.78 15.99
CA PRO A 83 1.62 -2.79 15.21
C PRO A 83 2.15 -2.63 13.78
N ILE A 84 1.23 -2.54 12.80
CA ILE A 84 1.55 -2.09 11.44
C ILE A 84 1.73 -0.57 11.40
N VAL A 85 0.83 0.17 12.05
CA VAL A 85 0.86 1.63 12.17
C VAL A 85 0.84 2.00 13.65
N THR A 86 1.60 3.04 14.01
CA THR A 86 1.66 3.60 15.36
C THR A 86 1.24 5.07 15.33
N VAL A 87 0.47 5.50 16.32
CA VAL A 87 0.07 6.92 16.49
C VAL A 87 0.93 7.49 17.61
N GLY A 88 1.60 8.60 17.34
CA GLY A 88 2.47 9.33 18.28
C GLY A 88 1.99 10.74 18.52
#